data_AF-A0A936VXF8-F1
#
_entry.id   AF-A0A936VXF8-F1
#
_cell.length_a   1.000
_cell.length_b   1.000
_cell.length_c   1.000
_cell.angle_alpha   90.00
_cell.angle_beta   90.00
_cell.angle_gamma   90.00
#
_symmetry.space_group_name_H-M   'P 1'
#
loop_
_entity.id
_entity.type
_entity.pdbx_description
1 polymer ?
#
loop_
_entity_poly.entity_id
_entity_poly.type
_entity_poly.pdbx_seq_one_letter_code
_entity_poly.pdbx_strand_id
1 'polypeptide(L)'
;MIAHEYAHGISNRLTGGPANVGCLSNTEQMGEGWSDWLGLIMTIEPGDAGTDPRPIGTWLFGQAPSGPGIRPFPYSTSLAIDPSTYDAIKTRSIPHGVGSVWCAMLWDLTWKLIDQYGYDPDLHNGSGGNNMAMLLITEAMKLQPCSPGFVDGRNAILRADTILNGAANACMIWDCFARRGLGFSASQGSSGSRSDGVEAYDMPTVCAAMPPMMECFEYTGGMQTWVVPTGVTSITIEAWGAEGGSAPYNLSTCGNLDMGGNGGYATGTAAVTPGQTINIFVGGRGQNGPGIGGFNGGGAAPLDPGSDPNTLSTGGGASDVRIGGIALTDRVIVAAGGGGAEWSGFVKKLVLVVV
;
A
#
# COMPACT_ATOMS: atom_id res chain seq x y z
N MET A 1 13.31 17.52 -9.76
CA MET A 1 14.69 18.08 -9.79
C MET A 1 14.77 19.50 -9.27
N ILE A 2 14.12 20.50 -9.88
CA ILE A 2 14.18 21.90 -9.35
C ILE A 2 13.76 21.98 -7.87
N ALA A 3 12.62 21.34 -7.54
CA ALA A 3 12.14 21.19 -6.18
C ALA A 3 13.17 20.57 -5.22
N HIS A 4 13.87 19.54 -5.67
CA HIS A 4 14.89 18.84 -4.90
C HIS A 4 16.06 19.76 -4.55
N GLU A 5 16.58 20.51 -5.53
CA GLU A 5 17.67 21.46 -5.27
C GLU A 5 17.25 22.57 -4.31
N TYR A 6 16.01 23.06 -4.43
CA TYR A 6 15.49 24.07 -3.53
C TYR A 6 15.33 23.51 -2.10
N ALA A 7 14.92 22.25 -1.98
CA ALA A 7 14.75 21.57 -0.70
C ALA A 7 16.05 21.41 0.09
N HIS A 8 17.22 21.32 -0.57
CA HIS A 8 18.50 21.41 0.15
C HIS A 8 18.64 22.74 0.89
N GLY A 9 18.21 23.84 0.29
CA GLY A 9 18.22 25.16 0.93
C GLY A 9 17.28 25.23 2.13
N ILE A 10 16.14 24.54 2.07
CA ILE A 10 15.18 24.43 3.17
C ILE A 10 15.78 23.58 4.30
N SER A 11 16.17 22.34 4.02
CA SER A 11 16.62 21.39 5.05
C SER A 11 17.90 21.87 5.77
N ASN A 12 18.86 22.45 5.05
CA ASN A 12 20.08 23.00 5.66
C ASN A 12 19.81 24.24 6.53
N ARG A 13 18.80 25.07 6.23
CA ARG A 13 18.48 26.24 7.07
C ARG A 13 17.60 25.90 8.26
N LEU A 14 16.73 24.90 8.14
CA LEU A 14 15.86 24.50 9.25
C LEU A 14 16.62 23.66 10.28
N THR A 15 17.48 22.74 9.82
CA THR A 15 18.21 21.82 10.70
C THR A 15 19.28 22.54 11.53
N GLY A 16 19.21 22.43 12.86
CA GLY A 16 20.18 23.06 13.76
C GLY A 16 20.09 24.60 13.82
N GLY A 17 19.04 25.18 13.22
CA GLY A 17 18.73 26.60 13.25
C GLY A 17 19.32 27.43 12.10
N PRO A 18 18.70 28.59 11.78
CA PRO A 18 18.97 29.34 10.54
C PRO A 18 20.38 29.92 10.41
N ALA A 19 21.13 30.00 11.51
CA ALA A 19 22.50 30.50 11.51
C ALA A 19 23.55 29.42 11.19
N ASN A 20 23.17 28.13 11.13
CA ASN A 20 24.07 27.02 10.89
C ASN A 20 23.60 26.19 9.69
N VAL A 21 24.35 26.24 8.58
CA VAL A 21 24.04 25.49 7.35
C VAL A 21 24.89 24.22 7.18
N GLY A 22 25.70 23.86 8.19
CA GLY A 22 26.60 22.70 8.15
C GLY A 22 26.03 21.44 8.79
N CYS A 23 24.76 21.47 9.23
CA CYS A 23 24.19 20.43 10.09
C CYS A 23 23.83 19.11 9.39
N LEU A 24 23.96 19.04 8.07
CA LEU A 24 23.65 17.85 7.27
C LEU A 24 24.87 17.37 6.49
N SER A 25 25.99 17.22 7.21
CA SER A 25 27.29 16.80 6.66
C SER A 25 27.78 15.45 7.21
N ASN A 26 27.07 14.89 8.19
CA ASN A 26 27.38 13.59 8.79
C ASN A 26 26.99 12.42 7.85
N THR A 27 27.47 11.22 8.13
CA THR A 27 27.30 10.08 7.22
C THR A 27 25.88 9.55 7.15
N GLU A 28 25.11 9.66 8.23
CA GLU A 28 23.67 9.31 8.26
C GLU A 28 22.74 10.45 7.85
N GLN A 29 23.27 11.58 7.35
CA GLN A 29 22.44 12.75 7.08
C GLN A 29 21.26 12.41 6.14
N MET A 30 20.13 13.07 6.38
CA MET A 30 18.87 12.84 5.69
C MET A 30 18.57 13.90 4.60
N GLY A 31 19.53 14.80 4.32
CA GLY A 31 19.44 15.93 3.39
C GLY A 31 18.83 15.58 2.04
N GLU A 32 19.45 14.62 1.36
CA GLU A 32 18.99 14.05 0.09
C GLU A 32 17.57 13.49 0.15
N GLY A 33 17.20 12.87 1.29
CA GLY A 33 15.90 12.25 1.47
C GLY A 33 14.78 13.28 1.64
N TRP A 34 15.00 14.35 2.39
CA TRP A 34 14.04 15.47 2.42
C TRP A 34 13.89 16.12 1.05
N SER A 35 14.98 16.21 0.29
CA SER A 35 14.94 16.83 -1.04
C SER A 35 14.17 16.02 -2.06
N ASP A 36 14.35 14.70 -2.07
CA ASP A 36 13.53 13.81 -2.89
C ASP A 36 12.06 13.86 -2.47
N TRP A 37 11.78 13.74 -1.16
CA TRP A 37 10.41 13.75 -0.65
C TRP A 37 9.67 15.05 -1.03
N LEU A 38 10.30 16.22 -0.84
CA LEU A 38 9.69 17.49 -1.23
C LEU A 38 9.44 17.56 -2.75
N GLY A 39 10.36 17.02 -3.55
CA GLY A 39 10.19 16.90 -4.99
C GLY A 39 9.00 16.01 -5.39
N LEU A 40 8.77 14.92 -4.67
CA LEU A 40 7.70 13.97 -4.94
C LEU A 40 6.33 14.49 -4.51
N ILE A 41 6.20 14.98 -3.28
CA ILE A 41 4.90 15.38 -2.72
C ILE A 41 4.25 16.52 -3.52
N MET A 42 5.06 17.42 -4.11
CA MET A 42 4.58 18.50 -4.97
C MET A 42 4.09 18.04 -6.36
N THR A 43 4.23 16.75 -6.66
CA THR A 43 3.86 16.15 -7.95
C THR A 43 2.84 15.02 -7.78
N ILE A 44 2.26 14.85 -6.60
CA ILE A 44 1.14 13.93 -6.41
C ILE A 44 -0.09 14.52 -7.12
N GLU A 45 -0.80 13.68 -7.86
CA GLU A 45 -1.99 14.04 -8.62
C GLU A 45 -3.19 13.19 -8.18
N PRO A 46 -4.44 13.68 -8.33
CA PRO A 46 -5.63 12.87 -8.08
C PRO A 46 -5.61 11.59 -8.92
N GLY A 47 -5.73 10.43 -8.26
CA GLY A 47 -5.69 9.11 -8.89
C GLY A 47 -4.36 8.37 -8.73
N ASP A 48 -3.30 9.06 -8.28
CA ASP A 48 -2.09 8.39 -7.81
C ASP A 48 -2.39 7.51 -6.59
N ALA A 49 -1.63 6.44 -6.43
CA ALA A 49 -1.64 5.57 -5.26
C ALA A 49 -0.24 5.47 -4.64
N GLY A 50 -0.17 5.24 -3.33
CA GLY A 50 1.12 5.06 -2.65
C GLY A 50 1.96 3.89 -3.15
N THR A 51 1.29 2.87 -3.70
CA THR A 51 1.92 1.69 -4.29
C THR A 51 2.52 1.96 -5.67
N ASP A 52 2.19 3.08 -6.32
CA ASP A 52 2.73 3.41 -7.64
C ASP A 52 4.25 3.60 -7.58
N PRO A 53 5.00 3.10 -8.58
CA PRO A 53 6.44 3.33 -8.64
C PRO A 53 6.74 4.79 -9.04
N ARG A 54 7.40 5.54 -8.15
CA ARG A 54 7.79 6.95 -8.38
C ARG A 54 9.30 7.12 -8.52
N PRO A 55 9.86 7.01 -9.74
CA PRO A 55 11.28 7.22 -9.98
C PRO A 55 11.66 8.70 -10.00
N ILE A 56 12.91 9.01 -9.62
CA ILE A 56 13.46 10.37 -9.69
C ILE A 56 14.25 10.57 -10.98
N GLY A 57 14.01 11.69 -11.66
CA GLY A 57 14.90 12.21 -12.72
C GLY A 57 14.75 11.56 -14.09
N THR A 58 13.74 10.70 -14.32
CA THR A 58 13.56 9.98 -15.59
C THR A 58 13.61 10.89 -16.81
N TRP A 59 12.85 11.99 -16.81
CA TRP A 59 12.84 12.96 -17.90
C TRP A 59 14.22 13.61 -18.16
N LEU A 60 14.94 14.01 -17.10
CA LEU A 60 16.24 14.67 -17.21
C LEU A 60 17.29 13.77 -17.89
N PHE A 61 17.18 12.46 -17.68
CA PHE A 61 18.09 11.45 -18.23
C PHE A 61 17.53 10.76 -19.48
N GLY A 62 16.45 11.28 -20.08
CA GLY A 62 15.86 10.72 -21.30
C GLY A 62 15.30 9.31 -21.14
N GLN A 63 14.91 8.93 -19.92
CA GLN A 63 14.26 7.66 -19.64
C GLN A 63 12.75 7.76 -19.87
N ALA A 64 12.10 6.63 -20.14
CA ALA A 64 10.64 6.55 -20.14
C ALA A 64 10.07 6.96 -18.75
N PRO A 65 8.79 7.37 -18.66
CA PRO A 65 8.16 7.67 -17.36
C PRO A 65 8.26 6.52 -16.35
N SER A 66 8.19 5.28 -16.83
CA SER A 66 8.38 4.04 -16.05
C SER A 66 9.84 3.59 -15.91
N GLY A 67 10.80 4.42 -16.30
CA GLY A 67 12.22 4.14 -16.18
C GLY A 67 12.68 4.02 -14.73
N PRO A 68 13.87 3.43 -14.49
CA PRO A 68 14.37 3.18 -13.14
C PRO A 68 14.67 4.46 -12.34
N GLY A 69 14.86 5.59 -13.01
CA GLY A 69 15.32 6.83 -12.37
C GLY A 69 16.78 6.76 -11.95
N ILE A 70 17.16 7.57 -10.96
CA ILE A 70 18.54 7.70 -10.47
C ILE A 70 18.76 7.15 -9.05
N ARG A 71 17.69 6.75 -8.37
CA ARG A 71 17.76 6.18 -7.01
C ARG A 71 17.80 4.65 -7.11
N PRO A 72 18.22 3.93 -6.04
CA PRO A 72 18.30 2.47 -6.08
C PRO A 72 16.97 1.78 -6.42
N PHE A 73 15.85 2.37 -5.99
CA PHE A 73 14.50 1.93 -6.31
C PHE A 73 13.61 3.15 -6.59
N PRO A 74 12.55 3.01 -7.41
CA PRO A 74 11.43 3.95 -7.41
C PRO A 74 10.78 3.99 -6.03
N TYR A 75 10.38 5.16 -5.55
CA TYR A 75 9.68 5.26 -4.28
C TYR A 75 8.28 4.65 -4.38
N SER A 76 7.91 3.81 -3.42
CA SER A 76 6.62 3.13 -3.35
C SER A 76 6.39 2.60 -1.93
N THR A 77 5.12 2.56 -1.50
CA THR A 77 4.71 1.89 -0.25
C THR A 77 4.73 0.36 -0.37
N SER A 78 4.80 -0.15 -1.60
CA SER A 78 4.99 -1.58 -1.87
C SER A 78 6.44 -1.98 -1.62
N LEU A 79 6.68 -2.82 -0.62
CA LEU A 79 8.00 -3.38 -0.33
C LEU A 79 8.52 -4.31 -1.45
N ALA A 80 7.66 -4.73 -2.38
CA ALA A 80 8.10 -5.45 -3.58
C ALA A 80 8.77 -4.51 -4.60
N ILE A 81 8.46 -3.21 -4.58
CA ILE A 81 9.03 -2.19 -5.46
C ILE A 81 10.20 -1.47 -4.76
N ASP A 82 9.98 -1.01 -3.53
CA ASP A 82 11.01 -0.38 -2.69
C ASP A 82 11.20 -1.16 -1.37
N PRO A 83 12.09 -2.16 -1.34
CA PRO A 83 12.36 -2.97 -0.16
C PRO A 83 13.25 -2.29 0.88
N SER A 84 13.53 -0.98 0.74
CA SER A 84 14.49 -0.30 1.62
C SER A 84 14.05 -0.29 3.09
N THR A 85 14.93 -0.80 3.97
CA THR A 85 14.85 -0.69 5.44
C THR A 85 16.02 0.12 5.98
N TYR A 86 15.96 0.49 7.26
CA TYR A 86 17.01 1.27 7.94
C TYR A 86 18.40 0.62 7.76
N ASP A 87 18.51 -0.71 7.87
CA ASP A 87 19.81 -1.40 7.73
C ASP A 87 20.49 -1.18 6.37
N ALA A 88 19.72 -0.85 5.32
CA ALA A 88 20.26 -0.60 4.00
C ALA A 88 21.31 0.54 3.98
N ILE A 89 21.24 1.52 4.90
CA ILE A 89 22.19 2.65 4.92
C ILE A 89 23.65 2.20 5.08
N LYS A 90 23.88 1.00 5.64
CA LYS A 90 25.21 0.38 5.81
C LYS A 90 25.98 0.25 4.50
N THR A 91 25.27 0.03 3.40
CA THR A 91 25.87 -0.29 2.09
C THR A 91 25.59 0.76 1.01
N ARG A 92 24.66 1.69 1.26
CA ARG A 92 24.25 2.71 0.28
C ARG A 92 25.29 3.80 0.05
N SER A 93 25.22 4.50 -1.08
CA SER A 93 26.10 5.66 -1.34
C SER A 93 25.73 6.85 -0.45
N ILE A 94 26.73 7.59 0.03
CA ILE A 94 26.51 8.87 0.74
C ILE A 94 26.63 10.02 -0.28
N PRO A 95 25.78 11.05 -0.21
CA PRO A 95 24.56 11.12 0.60
C PRO A 95 23.35 10.43 -0.05
N HIS A 96 23.39 10.27 -1.38
CA HIS A 96 22.24 9.98 -2.23
C HIS A 96 21.50 8.68 -1.90
N GLY A 97 22.21 7.58 -1.70
CA GLY A 97 21.62 6.29 -1.37
C GLY A 97 21.12 6.24 0.08
N VAL A 98 21.82 6.88 1.02
CA VAL A 98 21.34 7.03 2.41
C VAL A 98 20.04 7.83 2.42
N GLY A 99 20.02 8.98 1.75
CA GLY A 99 18.83 9.80 1.62
C GLY A 99 17.64 9.07 1.00
N SER A 100 17.88 8.17 0.04
CA SER A 100 16.78 7.38 -0.55
C SER A 100 16.07 6.48 0.47
N VAL A 101 16.79 5.93 1.45
CA VAL A 101 16.15 5.13 2.53
C VAL A 101 15.26 6.04 3.39
N TRP A 102 15.72 7.25 3.70
CA TRP A 102 14.93 8.22 4.45
C TRP A 102 13.67 8.66 3.69
N CYS A 103 13.81 8.97 2.39
CA CYS A 103 12.68 9.36 1.56
C CYS A 103 11.63 8.24 1.46
N ALA A 104 12.04 6.97 1.37
CA ALA A 104 11.12 5.84 1.37
C ALA A 104 10.24 5.80 2.64
N MET A 105 10.81 6.08 3.82
CA MET A 105 10.06 6.18 5.08
C MET A 105 9.08 7.37 5.09
N LEU A 106 9.51 8.53 4.58
CA LEU A 106 8.63 9.70 4.48
C LEU A 106 7.51 9.49 3.45
N TRP A 107 7.77 8.73 2.39
CA TRP A 107 6.77 8.36 1.38
C TRP A 107 5.65 7.51 2.01
N ASP A 108 6.02 6.48 2.79
CA ASP A 108 5.05 5.69 3.55
C ASP A 108 4.19 6.56 4.47
N LEU A 109 4.81 7.46 5.25
CA LEU A 109 4.09 8.38 6.13
C LEU A 109 3.16 9.32 5.36
N THR A 110 3.61 9.85 4.21
CA THR A 110 2.81 10.78 3.40
C THR A 110 1.54 10.11 2.91
N TRP A 111 1.65 8.89 2.36
CA TRP A 111 0.47 8.16 1.90
C TRP A 111 -0.42 7.73 3.05
N LYS A 112 0.15 7.30 4.18
CA LYS A 112 -0.64 6.95 5.36
C LYS A 112 -1.48 8.12 5.87
N LEU A 113 -0.94 9.34 5.81
CA LEU A 113 -1.68 10.56 6.13
C LEU A 113 -2.74 10.88 5.08
N ILE A 114 -2.43 10.74 3.79
CA ILE A 114 -3.40 10.93 2.69
C ILE A 114 -4.56 9.94 2.81
N ASP A 115 -4.29 8.67 3.11
CA ASP A 115 -5.30 7.63 3.28
C ASP A 115 -6.23 7.95 4.46
N GLN A 116 -5.68 8.48 5.55
CA GLN A 116 -6.44 8.85 6.74
C GLN A 116 -7.26 10.14 6.59
N TYR A 117 -6.68 11.16 5.97
CA TYR A 117 -7.21 12.52 5.97
C TYR A 117 -7.69 13.01 4.59
N GLY A 118 -7.59 12.15 3.57
CA GLY A 118 -7.87 12.50 2.18
C GLY A 118 -6.76 13.31 1.52
N TYR A 119 -6.78 13.37 0.19
CA TYR A 119 -5.97 14.29 -0.59
C TYR A 119 -6.72 15.60 -0.83
N ASP A 120 -6.05 16.73 -0.70
CA ASP A 120 -6.60 18.05 -1.01
C ASP A 120 -5.73 18.73 -2.09
N PRO A 121 -6.32 19.10 -3.26
CA PRO A 121 -5.58 19.72 -4.34
C PRO A 121 -5.15 21.17 -4.05
N ASP A 122 -5.71 21.85 -3.03
CA ASP A 122 -5.21 23.16 -2.61
C ASP A 122 -3.98 22.99 -1.71
N LEU A 123 -2.79 23.12 -2.31
CA LEU A 123 -1.52 22.99 -1.60
C LEU A 123 -1.28 24.09 -0.55
N HIS A 124 -1.95 25.23 -0.65
CA HIS A 124 -1.70 26.40 0.19
C HIS A 124 -2.67 26.50 1.37
N ASN A 125 -3.96 26.27 1.14
CA ASN A 125 -5.01 26.40 2.16
C ASN A 125 -5.72 25.09 2.46
N GLY A 126 -5.31 23.99 1.82
CA GLY A 126 -5.91 22.69 2.01
C GLY A 126 -5.65 22.11 3.40
N SER A 127 -6.45 21.10 3.73
CA SER A 127 -6.42 20.43 5.04
C SER A 127 -6.25 18.91 4.95
N GLY A 128 -5.99 18.41 3.74
CA GLY A 128 -5.78 16.98 3.48
C GLY A 128 -4.49 16.46 4.09
N GLY A 129 -4.33 15.13 4.04
CA GLY A 129 -3.14 14.43 4.51
C GLY A 129 -1.86 14.86 3.81
N ASN A 130 -1.94 15.29 2.55
CA ASN A 130 -0.79 15.87 1.82
C ASN A 130 -0.38 17.23 2.41
N ASN A 131 -1.32 18.11 2.79
CA ASN A 131 -1.01 19.36 3.47
C ASN A 131 -0.44 19.09 4.88
N MET A 132 -1.03 18.13 5.60
CA MET A 132 -0.55 17.74 6.92
C MET A 132 0.86 17.16 6.85
N ALA A 133 1.15 16.28 5.90
CA ALA A 133 2.49 15.72 5.67
C ALA A 133 3.50 16.84 5.36
N MET A 134 3.14 17.77 4.48
CA MET A 134 3.97 18.92 4.13
C MET A 134 4.35 19.73 5.37
N LEU A 135 3.37 20.09 6.21
CA LEU A 135 3.58 20.86 7.44
C LEU A 135 4.40 20.05 8.45
N LEU A 136 3.96 18.84 8.78
CA LEU A 136 4.53 17.99 9.82
C LEU A 136 6.00 17.69 9.56
N ILE A 137 6.34 17.23 8.35
CA ILE A 137 7.71 16.83 7.99
C ILE A 137 8.62 18.08 7.90
N THR A 138 8.09 19.22 7.44
CA THR A 138 8.86 20.48 7.43
C THR A 138 9.15 20.99 8.84
N GLU A 139 8.18 20.94 9.75
CA GLU A 139 8.41 21.32 11.16
C GLU A 139 9.40 20.39 11.85
N ALA A 140 9.41 19.09 11.51
CA ALA A 140 10.38 18.14 12.05
C ALA A 140 11.84 18.54 11.74
N MET A 141 12.11 19.10 10.55
CA MET A 141 13.45 19.60 10.21
C MET A 141 13.93 20.69 11.16
N LYS A 142 13.02 21.49 11.73
CA LYS A 142 13.35 22.54 12.71
C LYS A 142 13.63 21.98 14.11
N LEU A 143 13.04 20.83 14.42
CA LEU A 143 13.05 20.24 15.75
C LEU A 143 14.20 19.27 15.97
N GLN A 144 14.74 18.68 14.90
CA GLN A 144 15.86 17.75 15.01
C GLN A 144 17.18 18.47 15.36
N PRO A 145 18.12 17.78 16.02
CA PRO A 145 19.42 18.35 16.35
C PRO A 145 20.29 18.59 15.11
N CYS A 146 21.42 19.27 15.29
CA CYS A 146 22.47 19.36 14.28
C CYS A 146 23.19 18.00 14.15
N SER A 147 23.56 17.60 12.92
CA SER A 147 24.11 16.26 12.61
C SER A 147 23.24 15.09 13.08
N PRO A 148 21.94 15.07 12.74
CA PRO A 148 21.02 14.03 13.19
C PRO A 148 21.32 12.68 12.53
N GLY A 149 21.02 11.60 13.24
CA GLY A 149 20.80 10.27 12.62
C GLY A 149 19.32 10.04 12.32
N PHE A 150 18.97 8.86 11.81
CA PHE A 150 17.58 8.57 11.41
C PHE A 150 16.61 8.53 12.60
N VAL A 151 17.06 7.97 13.74
CA VAL A 151 16.25 7.92 14.97
C VAL A 151 15.93 9.34 15.46
N ASP A 152 16.88 10.27 15.37
CA ASP A 152 16.66 11.69 15.66
C ASP A 152 15.59 12.30 14.74
N GLY A 153 15.68 12.03 13.43
CA GLY A 153 14.70 12.50 12.45
C GLY A 153 13.28 12.00 12.73
N ARG A 154 13.12 10.71 13.02
CA ARG A 154 11.82 10.11 13.39
C ARG A 154 11.27 10.75 14.66
N ASN A 155 12.11 10.88 15.68
CA ASN A 155 11.71 11.48 16.95
C ASN A 155 11.31 12.95 16.78
N ALA A 156 11.95 13.68 15.87
CA ALA A 156 11.57 15.05 15.53
C ALA A 156 10.18 15.11 14.84
N ILE A 157 9.84 14.14 13.99
CA ILE A 157 8.48 14.03 13.40
C ILE A 157 7.44 13.73 14.47
N LEU A 158 7.70 12.77 15.37
CA LEU A 158 6.82 12.50 16.51
C LEU A 158 6.64 13.73 17.41
N ARG A 159 7.71 14.50 17.59
CA ARG A 159 7.66 15.76 18.35
C ARG A 159 6.85 16.82 17.63
N ALA A 160 7.01 16.96 16.32
CA ALA A 160 6.20 17.87 15.51
C ALA A 160 4.70 17.52 15.63
N ASP A 161 4.35 16.22 15.55
CA ASP A 161 2.97 15.77 15.69
C ASP A 161 2.40 16.04 17.08
N THR A 162 3.22 15.88 18.12
CA THR A 162 2.84 16.26 19.49
C THR A 162 2.48 17.74 19.58
N ILE A 163 3.27 18.61 18.96
CA ILE A 163 3.09 20.07 19.02
C ILE A 163 1.90 20.52 18.19
N LEU A 164 1.76 20.02 16.98
CA LEU A 164 0.76 20.48 16.01
C LEU A 164 -0.60 19.81 16.20
N ASN A 165 -0.59 18.52 16.54
CA ASN A 165 -1.78 17.66 16.49
C ASN A 165 -2.05 16.95 17.83
N GLY A 166 -1.34 17.30 18.90
CA GLY A 166 -1.53 16.66 20.20
C GLY A 166 -1.20 15.16 20.21
N ALA A 167 -0.26 14.73 19.35
CA ALA A 167 0.16 13.33 19.16
C ALA A 167 -0.91 12.42 18.52
N ALA A 168 -1.91 13.00 17.84
CA ALA A 168 -2.99 12.24 17.19
C ALA A 168 -2.50 11.24 16.14
N ASN A 169 -1.34 11.47 15.52
CA ASN A 169 -0.78 10.60 14.49
C ASN A 169 0.38 9.73 14.98
N ALA A 170 0.71 9.76 16.27
CA ALA A 170 1.91 9.12 16.80
C ALA A 170 2.01 7.64 16.41
N CYS A 171 0.91 6.88 16.53
CA CYS A 171 0.93 5.46 16.17
C CYS A 171 1.00 5.20 14.66
N MET A 172 0.44 6.10 13.85
CA MET A 172 0.60 6.05 12.40
C MET A 172 2.05 6.31 11.98
N ILE A 173 2.69 7.30 12.60
CA ILE A 173 4.11 7.61 12.39
C ILE A 173 4.96 6.42 12.78
N TRP A 174 4.74 5.86 13.97
CA TRP A 174 5.44 4.68 14.43
C TRP A 174 5.30 3.50 13.45
N ASP A 175 4.10 3.25 12.92
CA ASP A 175 3.82 2.12 12.01
C ASP A 175 4.64 2.24 10.73
N CYS A 176 4.68 3.43 10.12
CA CYS A 176 5.45 3.69 8.91
C CYS A 176 6.95 3.50 9.12
N PHE A 177 7.49 4.02 10.23
CA PHE A 177 8.92 3.90 10.53
C PHE A 177 9.31 2.48 10.96
N ALA A 178 8.49 1.81 11.78
CA ALA A 178 8.71 0.43 12.21
C ALA A 178 8.68 -0.53 11.03
N ARG A 179 7.74 -0.38 10.09
CA ARG A 179 7.68 -1.17 8.85
C ARG A 179 9.00 -1.17 8.07
N ARG A 180 9.77 -0.08 8.13
CA ARG A 180 11.06 0.06 7.45
C ARG A 180 12.27 -0.05 8.39
N GLY A 181 12.13 -0.72 9.55
CA GLY A 181 13.26 -1.02 10.43
C GLY A 181 13.70 0.14 11.34
N LEU A 182 12.94 1.23 11.40
CA LEU A 182 13.20 2.36 12.31
C LEU A 182 12.17 2.41 13.46
N GLY A 183 11.78 1.24 13.95
CA GLY A 183 10.81 1.03 15.02
C GLY A 183 11.30 1.44 16.41
N PHE A 184 10.49 1.17 17.42
CA PHE A 184 10.64 1.70 18.77
C PHE A 184 12.01 1.43 19.39
N SER A 185 12.50 0.20 19.29
CA SER A 185 13.81 -0.19 19.83
C SER A 185 14.98 0.03 18.87
N ALA A 186 14.76 0.60 17.68
CA ALA A 186 15.83 0.88 16.73
C ALA A 186 16.83 1.88 17.33
N SER A 187 18.12 1.61 17.11
CA SER A 187 19.22 2.42 17.61
C SER A 187 20.05 2.93 16.44
N GLN A 188 20.36 4.23 16.43
CA GLN A 188 21.18 4.80 15.36
C GLN A 188 22.69 4.74 15.64
N GLY A 189 23.11 4.51 16.88
CA GLY A 189 24.53 4.67 17.24
C GLY A 189 25.02 6.10 17.02
N SER A 190 26.20 6.26 16.41
CA SER A 190 26.75 7.55 16.02
C SER A 190 26.23 7.98 14.65
N SER A 191 25.70 9.20 14.53
CA SER A 191 25.29 9.74 13.22
C SER A 191 26.44 9.95 12.23
N GLY A 192 27.70 9.82 12.69
CA GLY A 192 28.93 9.81 11.90
C GLY A 192 29.37 8.41 11.42
N SER A 193 28.58 7.38 11.69
CA SER A 193 28.76 6.02 11.16
C SER A 193 27.42 5.51 10.65
N ARG A 194 27.43 4.70 9.58
CA ARG A 194 26.21 4.05 9.06
C ARG A 194 26.13 2.58 9.46
N SER A 195 27.13 2.10 10.20
CA SER A 195 27.40 0.67 10.42
C SER A 195 27.20 0.18 11.84
N ASP A 196 26.99 1.10 12.79
CA ASP A 196 26.79 0.83 14.22
C ASP A 196 25.33 0.95 14.65
N GLY A 197 24.44 1.34 13.74
CA GLY A 197 22.99 1.27 13.92
C GLY A 197 22.43 -0.16 13.90
N VAL A 198 21.31 -0.34 14.59
CA VAL A 198 20.53 -1.58 14.68
C VAL A 198 19.08 -1.26 14.34
N GLU A 199 18.56 -1.93 13.30
CA GLU A 199 17.15 -1.82 12.93
C GLU A 199 16.23 -2.54 13.92
N ALA A 200 15.00 -2.06 14.03
CA ALA A 200 13.95 -2.72 14.76
C ALA A 200 12.59 -2.46 14.12
N TYR A 201 11.67 -3.40 14.31
CA TYR A 201 10.34 -3.38 13.70
C TYR A 201 9.22 -3.32 14.75
N ASP A 202 9.58 -3.21 16.02
CA ASP A 202 8.63 -3.15 17.12
C ASP A 202 7.96 -1.77 17.19
N MET A 203 6.72 -1.77 17.65
CA MET A 203 5.93 -0.57 17.92
C MET A 203 5.94 -0.28 19.43
N PRO A 204 5.82 0.98 19.86
CA PRO A 204 5.55 1.26 21.26
C PRO A 204 4.30 0.50 21.71
N THR A 205 4.29 -0.02 22.93
CA THR A 205 3.16 -0.84 23.44
C THR A 205 1.82 -0.11 23.39
N VAL A 206 1.82 1.22 23.58
CA VAL A 206 0.63 2.08 23.43
C VAL A 206 0.07 2.07 22.00
N CYS A 207 0.92 1.83 21.00
CA CYS A 207 0.55 1.74 19.59
C CYS A 207 0.38 0.31 19.10
N ALA A 208 0.98 -0.69 19.75
CA ALA A 208 0.73 -2.10 19.48
C ALA A 208 -0.73 -2.51 19.82
N ALA A 209 -1.44 -1.67 20.56
CA ALA A 209 -2.88 -1.78 20.75
C ALA A 209 -3.69 -1.23 19.56
N MET A 210 -3.09 -0.50 18.61
CA MET A 210 -3.81 0.06 17.46
C MET A 210 -3.70 -0.85 16.22
N PRO A 211 -4.83 -1.19 15.58
CA PRO A 211 -4.88 -2.00 14.35
C PRO A 211 -4.05 -1.45 13.19
N PRO A 212 -3.56 -2.31 12.29
CA PRO A 212 -3.17 -1.88 10.95
C PRO A 212 -4.38 -1.28 10.21
N MET A 213 -4.14 -0.17 9.50
CA MET A 213 -5.15 0.62 8.75
C MET A 213 -5.74 -0.10 7.53
N MET A 214 -5.10 -1.20 7.07
CA MET A 214 -5.55 -2.04 5.96
C MET A 214 -4.98 -3.45 6.12
N GLU A 215 -5.80 -4.48 5.88
CA GLU A 215 -5.40 -5.90 5.95
C GLU A 215 -5.96 -6.67 4.75
N CYS A 216 -5.08 -7.34 4.01
CA CYS A 216 -5.45 -8.08 2.79
C CYS A 216 -5.55 -9.59 3.07
N PHE A 217 -6.57 -10.23 2.51
CA PHE A 217 -6.80 -11.66 2.62
C PHE A 217 -6.79 -12.30 1.24
N GLU A 218 -5.83 -13.20 1.01
CA GLU A 218 -5.74 -14.02 -0.19
C GLU A 218 -6.52 -15.33 -0.05
N TYR A 219 -6.85 -15.99 -1.16
CA TYR A 219 -7.49 -17.31 -1.12
C TYR A 219 -6.56 -18.37 -0.53
N THR A 220 -7.01 -19.04 0.53
CA THR A 220 -6.22 -20.05 1.28
C THR A 220 -6.79 -21.47 1.16
N GLY A 221 -7.85 -21.68 0.39
CA GLY A 221 -8.56 -22.96 0.34
C GLY A 221 -9.76 -23.06 1.28
N GLY A 222 -9.93 -22.11 2.21
CA GLY A 222 -10.99 -22.15 3.22
C GLY A 222 -11.28 -20.81 3.87
N MET A 223 -12.12 -20.86 4.91
CA MET A 223 -12.45 -19.70 5.75
C MET A 223 -11.22 -19.26 6.55
N GLN A 224 -11.04 -17.95 6.65
CA GLN A 224 -10.05 -17.29 7.50
C GLN A 224 -10.78 -16.48 8.58
N THR A 225 -10.06 -16.11 9.63
CA THR A 225 -10.59 -15.28 10.71
C THR A 225 -9.70 -14.09 10.97
N TRP A 226 -10.30 -12.96 11.29
CA TRP A 226 -9.62 -11.73 11.67
C TRP A 226 -10.16 -11.22 13.00
N VAL A 227 -9.29 -10.80 13.91
CA VAL A 227 -9.71 -10.20 15.18
C VAL A 227 -9.66 -8.69 15.05
N VAL A 228 -10.80 -8.03 15.21
CA VAL A 228 -10.92 -6.56 15.19
C VAL A 228 -9.97 -5.98 16.24
N PRO A 229 -8.96 -5.19 15.86
CA PRO A 229 -7.99 -4.75 16.86
C PRO A 229 -8.54 -3.59 17.72
N THR A 230 -7.82 -3.26 18.79
CA THR A 230 -8.37 -2.36 19.81
C THR A 230 -8.62 -0.96 19.26
N GLY A 231 -9.76 -0.36 19.63
CA GLY A 231 -10.11 1.00 19.21
C GLY A 231 -10.78 1.11 17.84
N VAL A 232 -10.87 0.02 17.05
CA VAL A 232 -11.65 0.00 15.81
C VAL A 232 -13.11 -0.33 16.08
N THR A 233 -13.98 0.59 15.67
CA THR A 233 -15.44 0.48 15.80
C THR A 233 -16.16 0.45 14.45
N SER A 234 -15.43 0.69 13.35
CA SER A 234 -15.92 0.64 11.98
C SER A 234 -14.80 0.21 11.05
N ILE A 235 -15.13 -0.58 10.03
CA ILE A 235 -14.22 -1.00 8.95
C ILE A 235 -14.85 -0.70 7.59
N THR A 236 -14.01 -0.40 6.59
CA THR A 236 -14.38 -0.45 5.18
C THR A 236 -13.95 -1.80 4.63
N ILE A 237 -14.84 -2.48 3.93
CA ILE A 237 -14.59 -3.80 3.33
C ILE A 237 -14.67 -3.65 1.82
N GLU A 238 -13.64 -4.12 1.14
CA GLU A 238 -13.62 -4.29 -0.31
C GLU A 238 -13.50 -5.79 -0.61
N ALA A 239 -14.44 -6.32 -1.40
CA ALA A 239 -14.52 -7.72 -1.72
C ALA A 239 -14.54 -7.91 -3.24
N TRP A 240 -13.72 -8.85 -3.73
CA TRP A 240 -13.69 -9.28 -5.13
C TRP A 240 -14.02 -10.77 -5.20
N GLY A 241 -15.07 -11.12 -5.93
CA GLY A 241 -15.39 -12.53 -6.22
C GLY A 241 -14.35 -13.12 -7.17
N ALA A 242 -14.16 -14.44 -7.11
CA ALA A 242 -13.22 -15.11 -7.99
C ALA A 242 -13.77 -15.29 -9.40
N GLU A 243 -12.88 -15.31 -10.40
CA GLU A 243 -13.25 -15.61 -11.78
C GLU A 243 -13.68 -17.07 -11.98
N GLY A 244 -14.53 -17.29 -12.98
CA GLY A 244 -14.88 -18.62 -13.46
C GLY A 244 -13.72 -19.32 -14.18
N GLY A 245 -13.85 -20.63 -14.34
CA GLY A 245 -12.97 -21.39 -15.22
C GLY A 245 -13.17 -21.02 -16.69
N SER A 246 -12.13 -21.20 -17.48
CA SER A 246 -12.17 -21.06 -18.94
C SER A 246 -12.30 -22.42 -19.59
N ALA A 247 -12.96 -22.49 -20.74
CA ALA A 247 -13.02 -23.73 -21.51
C ALA A 247 -11.61 -24.08 -22.05
N PRO A 248 -11.17 -25.34 -21.98
CA PRO A 248 -9.83 -25.73 -22.38
C PRO A 248 -9.57 -25.68 -23.90
N TYR A 249 -10.60 -25.56 -24.74
CA TYR A 249 -10.46 -25.48 -26.21
C TYR A 249 -11.27 -24.32 -26.83
N ASN A 250 -10.66 -23.67 -27.83
CA ASN A 250 -11.32 -22.64 -28.64
C ASN A 250 -12.11 -23.30 -29.78
N LEU A 251 -13.43 -23.39 -29.64
CA LEU A 251 -14.33 -23.84 -30.72
C LEU A 251 -15.04 -22.66 -31.41
N SER A 252 -14.57 -21.43 -31.19
CA SER A 252 -15.17 -20.25 -31.81
C SER A 252 -14.70 -20.09 -33.26
N THR A 253 -15.66 -19.96 -34.18
CA THR A 253 -15.40 -19.63 -35.60
C THR A 253 -14.82 -18.22 -35.78
N CYS A 254 -14.78 -17.40 -34.71
CA CYS A 254 -14.31 -16.01 -34.71
C CYS A 254 -13.15 -15.71 -33.73
N GLY A 255 -12.45 -16.73 -33.21
CA GLY A 255 -11.03 -16.59 -32.85
C GLY A 255 -10.59 -16.41 -31.39
N ASN A 256 -11.43 -16.54 -30.35
CA ASN A 256 -10.99 -16.43 -28.94
C ASN A 256 -11.41 -17.62 -28.06
N LEU A 257 -10.62 -17.96 -27.04
CA LEU A 257 -10.98 -18.93 -26.00
C LEU A 257 -12.24 -18.45 -25.26
N ASP A 258 -13.15 -19.37 -24.93
CA ASP A 258 -14.30 -19.07 -24.07
C ASP A 258 -13.78 -18.92 -22.62
N MET A 259 -13.63 -17.66 -22.19
CA MET A 259 -13.12 -17.30 -20.87
C MET A 259 -14.23 -17.32 -19.83
N GLY A 260 -13.88 -17.75 -18.61
CA GLY A 260 -14.76 -17.60 -17.46
C GLY A 260 -15.11 -16.13 -17.22
N GLY A 261 -16.30 -15.88 -16.69
CA GLY A 261 -16.69 -14.55 -16.28
C GLY A 261 -15.82 -14.06 -15.13
N ASN A 262 -15.54 -12.76 -15.11
CA ASN A 262 -14.91 -12.11 -13.95
C ASN A 262 -15.87 -12.16 -12.76
N GLY A 263 -15.32 -12.24 -11.54
CA GLY A 263 -16.11 -12.03 -10.34
C GLY A 263 -16.55 -10.58 -10.17
N GLY A 264 -17.57 -10.38 -9.36
CA GLY A 264 -18.06 -9.05 -8.99
C GLY A 264 -17.15 -8.35 -7.99
N TYR A 265 -17.36 -7.05 -7.83
CA TYR A 265 -16.77 -6.23 -6.77
C TYR A 265 -17.88 -5.68 -5.88
N ALA A 266 -17.65 -5.65 -4.58
CA ALA A 266 -18.53 -5.03 -3.61
C ALA A 266 -17.70 -4.24 -2.59
N THR A 267 -18.17 -3.05 -2.22
CA THR A 267 -17.58 -2.25 -1.16
C THR A 267 -18.65 -1.72 -0.20
N GLY A 268 -18.30 -1.58 1.07
CA GLY A 268 -19.20 -1.07 2.10
C GLY A 268 -18.53 -0.93 3.46
N THR A 269 -19.18 -0.19 4.36
CA THR A 269 -18.72 -0.04 5.74
C THR A 269 -19.50 -0.95 6.69
N ALA A 270 -18.84 -1.47 7.70
CA ALA A 270 -19.45 -2.29 8.75
C ALA A 270 -19.04 -1.81 10.14
N ALA A 271 -20.01 -1.66 11.03
CA ALA A 271 -19.74 -1.44 12.45
C ALA A 271 -19.18 -2.73 13.07
N VAL A 272 -18.16 -2.58 13.91
CA VAL A 272 -17.46 -3.70 14.55
C VAL A 272 -17.14 -3.38 16.01
N THR A 273 -16.86 -4.40 16.81
CA THR A 273 -16.45 -4.23 18.21
C THR A 273 -14.98 -4.61 18.38
N PRO A 274 -14.16 -3.82 19.09
CA PRO A 274 -12.81 -4.22 19.47
C PRO A 274 -12.75 -5.62 20.10
N GLY A 275 -11.84 -6.47 19.63
CA GLY A 275 -11.68 -7.87 20.05
C GLY A 275 -12.66 -8.86 19.43
N GLN A 276 -13.63 -8.39 18.63
CA GLN A 276 -14.55 -9.27 17.91
C GLN A 276 -13.81 -10.08 16.83
N THR A 277 -14.16 -11.35 16.68
CA THR A 277 -13.70 -12.16 15.55
C THR A 277 -14.65 -12.01 14.36
N ILE A 278 -14.09 -11.72 13.18
CA ILE A 278 -14.75 -11.62 11.89
C ILE A 278 -14.33 -12.81 11.03
N ASN A 279 -15.29 -13.39 10.30
CA ASN A 279 -15.06 -14.52 9.41
C ASN A 279 -14.90 -14.02 7.97
N ILE A 280 -13.78 -14.34 7.35
CA ILE A 280 -13.40 -13.91 6.00
C ILE A 280 -13.48 -15.12 5.06
N PHE A 281 -14.23 -14.99 3.97
CA PHE A 281 -14.32 -15.98 2.91
C PHE A 281 -13.83 -15.34 1.61
N VAL A 282 -12.70 -15.81 1.09
CA VAL A 282 -12.17 -15.36 -0.20
C VAL A 282 -12.54 -16.41 -1.24
N GLY A 283 -13.19 -16.00 -2.33
CA GLY A 283 -13.64 -16.90 -3.39
C GLY A 283 -12.49 -17.65 -4.04
N GLY A 284 -12.69 -18.94 -4.30
CA GLY A 284 -11.75 -19.74 -5.09
C GLY A 284 -12.07 -19.63 -6.58
N ARG A 285 -11.05 -19.64 -7.44
CA ARG A 285 -11.24 -19.67 -8.90
C ARG A 285 -11.96 -20.94 -9.36
N GLY A 286 -12.78 -20.81 -10.40
CA GLY A 286 -13.33 -21.96 -11.12
C GLY A 286 -12.24 -22.80 -11.84
N GLN A 287 -12.51 -24.08 -12.06
CA GLN A 287 -11.63 -25.01 -12.76
C GLN A 287 -11.86 -24.90 -14.28
N ASN A 288 -10.76 -24.98 -15.04
CA ASN A 288 -10.85 -25.10 -16.50
C ASN A 288 -11.26 -26.53 -16.84
N GLY A 289 -12.50 -26.73 -17.30
CA GLY A 289 -13.07 -28.06 -17.50
C GLY A 289 -14.07 -28.49 -16.42
N PRO A 290 -14.60 -29.72 -16.52
CA PRO A 290 -15.50 -30.31 -15.54
C PRO A 290 -14.86 -30.40 -14.16
N GLY A 291 -15.69 -30.22 -13.13
CA GLY A 291 -15.25 -30.39 -11.76
C GLY A 291 -16.10 -29.64 -10.75
N ILE A 292 -15.51 -29.43 -9.57
CA ILE A 292 -16.16 -28.68 -8.50
C ILE A 292 -16.05 -27.18 -8.77
N GLY A 293 -17.09 -26.44 -8.40
CA GLY A 293 -17.06 -24.98 -8.42
C GLY A 293 -16.00 -24.41 -7.47
N GLY A 294 -15.62 -23.17 -7.75
CA GLY A 294 -14.76 -22.38 -6.87
C GLY A 294 -15.29 -22.31 -5.45
N PHE A 295 -14.38 -22.28 -4.47
CA PHE A 295 -14.71 -22.26 -3.05
C PHE A 295 -15.67 -21.12 -2.71
N ASN A 296 -16.61 -21.37 -1.80
CA ASN A 296 -17.67 -20.44 -1.37
C ASN A 296 -18.76 -20.17 -2.44
N GLY A 297 -19.21 -21.25 -3.09
CA GLY A 297 -20.48 -21.27 -3.82
C GLY A 297 -20.38 -21.21 -5.34
N GLY A 298 -19.21 -21.46 -5.93
CA GLY A 298 -19.08 -21.60 -7.38
C GLY A 298 -19.91 -22.77 -7.92
N GLY A 299 -20.47 -22.59 -9.12
CA GLY A 299 -21.23 -23.64 -9.81
C GLY A 299 -20.33 -24.79 -10.25
N ALA A 300 -20.70 -26.03 -9.94
CA ALA A 300 -20.02 -27.21 -10.46
C ALA A 300 -20.40 -27.45 -11.93
N ALA A 301 -19.48 -28.05 -12.68
CA ALA A 301 -19.72 -28.47 -14.05
C ALA A 301 -19.60 -30.02 -14.11
N PRO A 302 -20.72 -30.76 -13.94
CA PRO A 302 -20.71 -32.22 -13.95
C PRO A 302 -20.53 -32.79 -15.37
N LEU A 303 -19.94 -33.98 -15.44
CA LEU A 303 -19.87 -34.77 -16.66
C LEU A 303 -21.20 -35.49 -16.89
N ASP A 304 -22.09 -34.91 -17.70
CA ASP A 304 -23.28 -35.61 -18.17
C ASP A 304 -22.96 -36.54 -19.35
N PRO A 305 -23.61 -37.71 -19.50
CA PRO A 305 -23.44 -38.58 -20.66
C PRO A 305 -23.89 -37.85 -21.94
N GLY A 306 -22.92 -37.35 -22.72
CA GLY A 306 -23.15 -36.55 -23.93
C GLY A 306 -22.61 -35.12 -23.85
N SER A 307 -22.13 -34.68 -22.69
CA SER A 307 -21.37 -33.44 -22.55
C SER A 307 -19.95 -33.61 -23.06
N ASP A 308 -19.43 -32.61 -23.79
CA ASP A 308 -18.03 -32.56 -24.17
C ASP A 308 -17.24 -31.92 -23.01
N PRO A 309 -16.35 -32.65 -22.32
CA PRO A 309 -15.56 -32.10 -21.21
C PRO A 309 -14.68 -30.92 -21.62
N ASN A 310 -14.53 -30.70 -22.94
CA ASN A 310 -13.73 -29.64 -23.50
C ASN A 310 -14.46 -28.30 -23.61
N THR A 311 -15.77 -28.26 -23.36
CA THR A 311 -16.63 -27.11 -23.68
C THR A 311 -17.33 -26.49 -22.48
N LEU A 312 -17.05 -26.97 -21.27
CA LEU A 312 -17.68 -26.54 -20.03
C LEU A 312 -16.62 -26.33 -18.95
N SER A 313 -16.90 -25.44 -18.02
CA SER A 313 -15.99 -25.10 -16.92
C SER A 313 -16.78 -24.66 -15.69
N THR A 314 -16.12 -24.67 -14.54
CA THR A 314 -16.81 -24.42 -13.26
C THR A 314 -16.86 -22.93 -12.94
N GLY A 315 -17.88 -22.50 -12.20
CA GLY A 315 -18.02 -21.12 -11.77
C GLY A 315 -17.04 -20.76 -10.65
N GLY A 316 -16.65 -19.49 -10.60
CA GLY A 316 -15.86 -18.92 -9.53
C GLY A 316 -16.65 -18.78 -8.24
N GLY A 317 -15.93 -18.77 -7.13
CA GLY A 317 -16.45 -18.60 -5.79
C GLY A 317 -16.75 -17.15 -5.41
N ALA A 318 -17.71 -16.92 -4.51
CA ALA A 318 -17.95 -15.60 -3.94
C ALA A 318 -16.91 -15.24 -2.88
N SER A 319 -16.63 -13.94 -2.71
CA SER A 319 -15.94 -13.43 -1.53
C SER A 319 -16.94 -12.74 -0.62
N ASP A 320 -16.94 -13.06 0.66
CA ASP A 320 -17.87 -12.47 1.63
C ASP A 320 -17.27 -12.35 3.03
N VAL A 321 -17.78 -11.38 3.80
CA VAL A 321 -17.46 -11.21 5.21
C VAL A 321 -18.70 -11.51 6.04
N ARG A 322 -18.52 -12.28 7.12
CA ARG A 322 -19.60 -12.64 8.05
C ARG A 322 -19.30 -12.18 9.46
N ILE A 323 -20.30 -11.58 10.10
CA ILE A 323 -20.21 -11.01 11.45
C ILE A 323 -21.32 -11.64 12.31
N GLY A 324 -20.96 -12.14 13.49
CA GLY A 324 -21.91 -12.78 14.42
C GLY A 324 -22.10 -14.29 14.20
N GLY A 325 -21.52 -14.86 13.15
CA GLY A 325 -21.54 -16.28 12.87
C GLY A 325 -20.96 -16.62 11.49
N ILE A 326 -21.20 -17.85 11.04
CA ILE A 326 -20.75 -18.38 9.75
C ILE A 326 -21.92 -18.76 8.82
N ALA A 327 -23.16 -18.50 9.20
CA ALA A 327 -24.31 -18.77 8.37
C ALA A 327 -24.38 -17.78 7.19
N LEU A 328 -25.06 -18.15 6.11
CA LEU A 328 -25.25 -17.25 4.96
C LEU A 328 -26.04 -15.98 5.34
N THR A 329 -26.86 -16.04 6.39
CA THR A 329 -27.58 -14.89 6.95
C THR A 329 -26.68 -13.90 7.69
N ASP A 330 -25.46 -14.30 8.04
CA ASP A 330 -24.50 -13.46 8.79
C ASP A 330 -23.63 -12.60 7.87
N ARG A 331 -23.86 -12.69 6.55
CA ARG A 331 -23.13 -11.93 5.53
C ARG A 331 -23.44 -10.44 5.64
N VAL A 332 -22.39 -9.64 5.80
CA VAL A 332 -22.49 -8.17 5.80
C VAL A 332 -22.13 -7.57 4.45
N ILE A 333 -21.36 -8.29 3.63
CA ILE A 333 -21.05 -7.93 2.25
C ILE A 333 -20.75 -9.20 1.43
N VAL A 334 -21.10 -9.19 0.14
CA VAL A 334 -20.86 -10.30 -0.79
C VAL A 334 -20.47 -9.76 -2.16
N ALA A 335 -19.35 -10.23 -2.67
CA ALA A 335 -18.96 -10.09 -4.07
C ALA A 335 -19.14 -11.45 -4.77
N ALA A 336 -20.02 -11.50 -5.77
CA ALA A 336 -20.37 -12.74 -6.44
C ALA A 336 -19.20 -13.31 -7.27
N GLY A 337 -19.06 -14.63 -7.31
CA GLY A 337 -18.12 -15.30 -8.22
C GLY A 337 -18.59 -15.24 -9.68
N GLY A 338 -17.64 -15.30 -10.60
CA GLY A 338 -17.91 -15.28 -12.04
C GLY A 338 -18.47 -16.61 -12.57
N GLY A 339 -19.25 -16.56 -13.64
CA GLY A 339 -19.75 -17.76 -14.30
C GLY A 339 -18.64 -18.56 -14.99
N GLY A 340 -18.75 -19.89 -15.00
CA GLY A 340 -17.89 -20.73 -15.85
C GLY A 340 -18.24 -20.52 -17.33
N ALA A 341 -17.24 -20.64 -18.21
CA ALA A 341 -17.46 -20.69 -19.64
C ALA A 341 -18.20 -21.98 -20.06
N GLU A 342 -19.16 -21.84 -20.97
CA GLU A 342 -19.79 -22.94 -21.70
C GLU A 342 -19.87 -22.65 -23.20
N TRP A 343 -19.76 -23.68 -24.04
CA TRP A 343 -20.15 -23.61 -25.44
C TRP A 343 -21.62 -24.04 -25.56
N SER A 344 -22.50 -23.11 -25.95
CA SER A 344 -23.81 -23.45 -26.49
C SER A 344 -23.92 -22.86 -27.90
N GLY A 345 -24.45 -23.64 -28.85
CA GLY A 345 -24.68 -23.21 -30.23
C GLY A 345 -25.67 -22.03 -30.40
N PHE A 346 -26.09 -21.39 -29.29
CA PHE A 346 -26.97 -20.23 -29.24
C PHE A 346 -26.25 -19.05 -28.59
N VAL A 347 -25.28 -18.49 -29.31
CA VAL A 347 -24.54 -17.32 -28.84
C VAL A 347 -25.44 -16.08 -28.89
N LYS A 348 -25.83 -15.52 -27.73
CA LYS A 348 -26.33 -14.13 -27.65
C LYS A 348 -25.13 -13.17 -27.77
N LYS A 349 -24.78 -12.76 -28.98
CA LYS A 349 -23.85 -11.66 -29.23
C LYS A 349 -24.56 -10.56 -30.03
N LEU A 350 -24.62 -9.36 -29.48
CA LEU A 350 -24.88 -8.14 -30.23
C LEU A 350 -23.52 -7.48 -30.51
N VAL A 351 -23.12 -7.45 -31.77
CA VAL A 351 -21.91 -6.76 -32.22
C VAL A 351 -22.36 -5.54 -33.00
N LEU A 352 -22.03 -4.34 -32.51
CA LEU A 352 -22.14 -3.11 -33.30
C LEU A 352 -20.76 -2.79 -33.85
N VAL A 353 -20.59 -2.96 -35.16
CA VAL A 353 -19.44 -2.43 -35.90
C VAL A 353 -19.85 -1.06 -36.42
N VAL A 354 -19.13 -0.02 -36.00
CA VAL A 354 -19.32 1.34 -36.52
C VAL A 354 -18.45 1.51 -37.77
N VAL A 355 -19.04 2.06 -38.84
CA VAL A 355 -18.34 2.66 -39.97
C VAL A 355 -18.40 4.18 -39.81
#